data_AF-G9KDY4-F1
#
_entry.id   AF-G9KDY4-F1
#
_cell.length_a   1.000
_cell.length_b   1.000
_cell.length_c   1.000
_cell.angle_alpha   90.00
_cell.angle_beta   90.00
_cell.angle_gamma   90.00
#
_symmetry.space_group_name_H-M   'P 1'
#
loop_
_entity.id
_entity.type
_entity.pdbx_description
1 polymer ?
#
loop_
_entity_poly.entity_id
_entity_poly.type
_entity_poly.pdbx_seq_one_letter_code
_entity_poly.pdbx_strand_id
1 'polypeptide(L)'
;ALSMITERHGLKEPKRVEELCNKITSSLKDHQSKGQALEPSEPKVLGALVELRKLCTLGLQRIFYLKLEDLVSPPSIIDKLFLDTLP
;
A
#
# COMPACT_ATOMS: atom_id res chain seq x y z
N ALA A 1 -3.81 -7.47 -1.43
CA ALA A 1 -5.16 -6.88 -1.45
C ALA A 1 -5.30 -5.74 -0.42
N LEU A 2 -5.12 -6.00 0.87
CA LEU A 2 -5.26 -4.99 1.95
C LEU A 2 -4.33 -3.76 1.84
N SER A 3 -3.18 -3.88 1.15
CA SER A 3 -2.32 -2.72 0.84
C SER A 3 -2.96 -1.70 -0.11
N MET A 4 -3.90 -2.14 -0.94
CA MET A 4 -4.54 -1.32 -1.97
C MET A 4 -5.98 -0.96 -1.59
N ILE A 5 -6.74 -1.94 -1.08
CA ILE A 5 -8.12 -1.77 -0.62
C ILE A 5 -8.09 -1.37 0.86
N THR A 6 -8.03 -0.06 1.10
CA THR A 6 -7.98 0.53 2.44
C THR A 6 -8.63 1.92 2.40
N GLU A 7 -8.95 2.48 3.56
CA GLU A 7 -9.47 3.84 3.66
C GLU A 7 -8.44 4.83 3.07
N ARG A 8 -8.94 5.78 2.28
CA ARG A 8 -8.16 6.85 1.66
C ARG A 8 -9.02 8.10 1.54
N HIS A 9 -8.36 9.25 1.68
CA HIS A 9 -9.00 10.54 1.42
C HIS A 9 -9.54 10.62 -0.02
N GLY A 10 -10.73 11.19 -0.20
CA GLY A 10 -11.35 11.42 -1.50
C GLY A 10 -12.09 10.23 -2.12
N LEU A 11 -12.28 9.13 -1.39
CA LEU A 11 -13.10 8.00 -1.86
C LEU A 11 -14.57 8.44 -2.06
N LYS A 12 -15.13 8.13 -3.24
CA LYS A 12 -16.56 8.37 -3.54
C LYS A 12 -17.48 7.42 -2.77
N GLU A 13 -17.06 6.18 -2.57
CA GLU A 13 -17.83 5.11 -1.90
C GLU A 13 -17.04 4.52 -0.71
N PRO A 14 -16.77 5.29 0.37
CA PRO A 14 -15.89 4.85 1.46
C PRO A 14 -16.43 3.60 2.18
N LYS A 15 -17.76 3.52 2.40
CA LYS A 15 -18.41 2.36 3.03
C LYS A 15 -18.22 1.07 2.23
N ARG A 16 -18.27 1.14 0.90
CA ARG A 16 -18.07 -0.03 0.03
C ARG A 16 -16.63 -0.54 0.10
N VAL A 17 -15.66 0.37 0.21
CA VAL A 17 -14.24 0.02 0.40
C VAL A 17 -14.04 -0.63 1.77
N GLU A 18 -14.65 -0.07 2.82
CA GLU A 18 -14.62 -0.63 4.17
C GLU A 18 -15.21 -2.05 4.22
N GLU A 19 -16.39 -2.26 3.64
CA GLU A 19 -17.04 -3.58 3.56
C GLU A 19 -16.16 -4.59 2.83
N LEU A 20 -15.50 -4.19 1.73
CA LEU A 20 -14.60 -5.06 0.99
C LEU A 20 -13.33 -5.38 1.80
N CYS A 21 -12.75 -4.38 2.47
CA CYS A 21 -11.62 -4.57 3.37
C CYS A 21 -11.95 -5.56 4.50
N ASN A 22 -13.14 -5.46 5.08
CA ASN A 22 -13.63 -6.36 6.11
C ASN A 22 -13.78 -7.79 5.58
N LYS A 23 -14.36 -7.98 4.39
CA LYS A 23 -14.46 -9.30 3.74
C LYS A 23 -13.11 -9.95 3.49
N ILE A 24 -12.11 -9.18 3.04
CA ILE A 24 -10.74 -9.65 2.82
C ILE A 24 -10.11 -10.05 4.16
N THR A 25 -10.28 -9.24 5.20
CA THR A 25 -9.74 -9.50 6.54
C THR A 25 -10.37 -10.75 7.17
N SER A 26 -11.69 -10.92 7.07
CA SER A 26 -12.37 -12.14 7.52
C SER A 26 -11.88 -13.37 6.77
N SER A 27 -11.71 -13.27 5.45
CA SER A 27 -11.17 -14.39 4.65
C SER A 27 -9.75 -14.79 5.08
N LEU A 28 -8.92 -13.82 5.46
CA LEU A 28 -7.58 -14.06 6.01
C LEU A 28 -7.64 -14.78 7.36
N LYS A 29 -8.52 -14.34 8.26
CA LYS A 29 -8.75 -14.98 9.57
C LYS A 29 -9.23 -16.42 9.42
N ASP A 30 -10.22 -16.65 8.56
CA ASP A 30 -10.79 -17.98 8.29
C ASP A 30 -9.76 -18.95 7.69
N HIS A 31 -8.82 -18.43 6.90
CA HIS A 31 -7.72 -19.24 6.36
C HIS A 31 -6.75 -19.68 7.47
N GLN A 32 -6.44 -18.79 8.41
CA GLN A 32 -5.54 -19.08 9.54
C GLN A 32 -6.15 -20.06 10.53
N SER A 33 -7.46 -19.96 10.82
CA SER A 33 -8.16 -20.87 11.72
C SER A 33 -8.24 -22.31 11.19
N LYS A 34 -8.13 -22.50 9.87
CA LYS A 34 -8.14 -23.82 9.21
C LYS A 34 -6.79 -24.55 9.25
N GLY A 35 -5.80 -24.04 10.00
CA GLY A 35 -4.66 -24.84 10.45
C GLY A 35 -3.49 -24.98 9.47
N GLN A 36 -3.36 -24.12 8.47
CA GLN A 36 -2.09 -24.04 7.70
C GLN A 36 -1.03 -23.34 8.56
N ALA A 37 -0.31 -24.12 9.38
CA ALA A 37 0.67 -23.68 10.36
C ALA A 37 1.88 -22.89 9.78
N LEU A 38 1.98 -22.79 8.45
CA LEU A 38 3.05 -22.08 7.74
C LEU A 38 2.67 -20.66 7.32
N GLU A 39 1.39 -20.28 7.40
CA GLU A 39 0.94 -18.97 6.92
C GLU A 39 1.17 -17.85 7.94
N PRO A 40 1.59 -16.64 7.49
CA PRO A 40 1.73 -15.48 8.37
C PRO A 40 0.41 -15.17 9.10
N SER A 41 0.48 -15.02 10.43
CA SER A 41 -0.66 -14.57 11.24
C SER A 41 -1.13 -13.18 10.82
N GLU A 42 -2.41 -12.85 11.05
CA GLU A 42 -2.97 -11.54 10.71
C GLU A 42 -2.13 -10.37 11.26
N PRO A 43 -1.67 -10.38 12.53
CA PRO A 43 -0.77 -9.35 13.03
C PRO A 43 0.53 -9.20 12.23
N LYS A 44 1.10 -10.32 11.75
CA LYS A 44 2.31 -10.31 10.93
C LYS A 44 2.06 -9.68 9.56
N VAL A 45 0.90 -9.98 8.95
CA VAL A 45 0.49 -9.35 7.68
C VAL A 45 0.27 -7.85 7.86
N LEU A 46 -0.44 -7.43 8.92
CA LEU A 46 -0.67 -6.02 9.21
C LEU A 46 0.64 -5.28 9.52
N GLY A 47 1.58 -5.92 10.21
CA GLY A 47 2.94 -5.40 10.42
C GLY A 47 3.69 -5.18 9.11
N ALA A 48 3.62 -6.14 8.17
CA ALA A 48 4.24 -5.99 6.86
C ALA A 48 3.67 -4.79 6.05
N LEU A 49 2.40 -4.44 6.23
CA LEU A 49 1.82 -3.24 5.61
C LEU A 49 2.42 -1.94 6.16
N VAL A 50 2.84 -1.92 7.43
CA VAL A 50 3.55 -0.77 8.02
C VAL A 50 4.95 -0.65 7.42
N GLU A 51 5.69 -1.76 7.33
CA GLU A 51 7.01 -1.76 6.70
C GLU A 51 6.96 -1.38 5.21
N LEU A 52 5.92 -1.81 4.50
CA LEU A 52 5.69 -1.41 3.11
C LEU A 52 5.59 0.12 2.96
N ARG A 53 4.91 0.82 3.89
CA ARG A 53 4.82 2.29 3.85
C ARG A 53 6.20 2.95 3.99
N LYS A 54 7.07 2.40 4.85
CA LYS A 54 8.45 2.91 4.99
C LYS A 54 9.24 2.74 3.70
N LEU A 55 9.11 1.58 3.04
CA LEU A 55 9.73 1.33 1.74
C LEU A 55 9.21 2.27 0.65
N CYS A 56 7.91 2.57 0.65
CA CYS A 56 7.34 3.56 -0.27
C CYS A 56 7.98 4.94 -0.09
N THR A 57 8.19 5.41 1.15
CA THR A 57 8.87 6.68 1.44
C THR A 57 10.29 6.70 0.90
N LEU A 58 11.06 5.61 1.10
CA LEU A 58 12.41 5.51 0.54
C LEU A 58 12.40 5.57 -0.99
N GLY A 59 11.42 4.94 -1.64
CA GLY A 59 11.22 5.03 -3.08
C GLY A 59 10.96 6.46 -3.55
N LEU A 60 10.10 7.21 -2.86
CA LEU A 60 9.83 8.62 -3.15
C LEU A 60 11.08 9.48 -2.96
N GLN A 61 11.84 9.28 -1.89
CA GLN A 61 13.12 9.97 -1.68
C GLN A 61 14.12 9.69 -2.80
N ARG A 62 14.16 8.45 -3.30
CA ARG A 62 15.03 8.10 -4.42
C ARG A 62 14.60 8.79 -5.70
N ILE A 63 13.29 8.86 -6.00
CA ILE A 63 12.77 9.59 -7.15
C ILE A 63 13.10 11.08 -7.04
N PHE A 64 12.89 11.68 -5.86
CA PHE A 64 13.24 13.07 -5.59
C PHE A 64 14.72 13.35 -5.88
N TYR A 65 15.62 12.50 -5.36
CA TYR A 65 17.05 12.65 -5.57
C TYR A 65 17.44 12.52 -7.06
N LEU A 66 16.88 11.54 -7.78
CA LEU A 66 17.13 11.39 -9.23
C LEU A 66 16.64 12.60 -10.03
N LYS A 67 15.52 13.21 -9.62
CA LYS A 67 15.02 14.45 -10.24
C LYS A 67 15.94 15.65 -9.95
N LEU A 68 16.59 15.70 -8.79
CA LEU A 68 17.58 16.74 -8.48
C LEU A 68 18.89 16.56 -9.26
N GLU A 69 19.32 15.32 -9.48
CA GLU A 69 20.51 15.02 -10.29
C GLU A 69 20.32 15.39 -11.77
N ASP A 70 19.08 15.37 -12.26
CA ASP A 70 18.67 15.77 -13.62
C ASP A 70 19.49 15.13 -14.76
N LEU A 71 20.00 13.92 -14.54
CA LEU A 71 20.78 13.17 -15.54
C LEU A 71 19.90 12.57 -16.63
N VAL A 72 18.65 12.21 -16.28
CA VAL A 72 17.64 11.67 -17.20
C VAL A 72 16.27 12.13 -16.73
N SER A 73 15.41 12.56 -17.65
CA SER A 73 14.03 12.93 -17.32
C SER A 73 13.20 11.69 -16.95
N PRO A 74 12.40 11.74 -15.86
CA PRO A 74 11.50 10.64 -15.53
C PRO A 74 10.40 10.49 -16.60
N PRO A 75 9.89 9.27 -16.84
CA PRO A 75 8.71 9.09 -17.67
C PRO A 75 7.54 9.91 -17.13
N SER A 76 6.76 10.55 -18.02
CA SER A 76 5.71 11.51 -17.65
C SER A 76 4.68 10.96 -16.65
N ILE A 77 4.33 9.68 -16.76
CA ILE A 77 3.42 9.01 -15.80
C ILE A 77 4.03 8.92 -14.40
N ILE A 78 5.33 8.64 -14.29
CA ILE A 78 6.03 8.57 -13.01
C ILE A 78 6.15 9.97 -12.41
N ASP A 79 6.43 10.97 -13.26
CA ASP A 79 6.55 12.35 -12.82
C ASP A 79 5.24 12.86 -12.23
N LYS A 80 4.13 12.63 -12.95
CA LYS A 80 2.79 12.98 -12.48
C LYS A 80 2.45 12.28 -11.16
N LEU A 81 2.63 10.96 -11.07
CA LEU A 81 2.32 10.20 -9.85
C LEU A 81 3.15 10.66 -8.66
N PHE A 82 4.42 10.98 -8.87
CA PHE A 82 5.30 11.49 -7.83
C PHE A 82 4.82 12.86 -7.31
N LEU A 83 4.54 13.80 -8.22
CA LEU A 83 4.06 15.14 -7.86
C LEU A 83 2.70 15.09 -7.15
N ASP A 84 1.77 14.26 -7.61
CA ASP A 84 0.45 14.06 -6.99
C ASP A 84 0.53 13.43 -5.58
N THR A 85 1.69 12.85 -5.19
CA THR A 85 1.91 12.21 -3.88
C THR A 85 2.55 13.16 -2.85
N LEU A 86 3.06 14.32 -3.29
CA LEU A 86 3.66 15.29 -2.38
C LEU A 86 2.58 15.97 -1.52
N PRO A 87 2.83 16.22 -0.23
CA PRO A 87 1.89 16.86 0.69
C PRO A 87 1.64 18.34 0.36
#